data_AF-A0A947DNZ4-F1
#
_entry.id   AF-A0A947DNZ4-F1
#
_cell.length_a   1.000
_cell.length_b   1.000
_cell.length_c   1.000
_cell.angle_alpha   90.00
_cell.angle_beta   90.00
_cell.angle_gamma   90.00
#
_symmetry.space_group_name_H-M   'P 1'
#
loop_
_entity.id
_entity.type
_entity.pdbx_description
1 polymer ?
#
loop_
_entity_poly.entity_id
_entity_poly.type
_entity_poly.pdbx_seq_one_letter_code
_entity_poly.pdbx_strand_id
1 'polypeptide(L)'
;MKIPPPRKTVGELKTIFVMMGCELRELPGLLVDEGGSPRKISYLFNPENGAFVSLSDFSDDEEIPWGVVHGWERRLGIDPIPKGSPN
;
A
#
# COMPACT_ATOMS: atom_id res chain seq x y z
N MET A 1 2.92 -28.80 -8.56
CA MET A 1 2.17 -27.53 -8.67
C MET A 1 2.64 -26.60 -7.56
N LYS A 2 3.04 -25.35 -7.86
CA LYS A 2 3.33 -24.35 -6.81
C LYS A 2 2.04 -23.60 -6.52
N ILE A 3 1.54 -23.68 -5.30
CA ILE A 3 0.36 -22.91 -4.86
C ILE A 3 0.78 -21.44 -4.79
N PRO A 4 0.03 -20.51 -5.41
CA PRO A 4 0.36 -19.09 -5.30
C PRO A 4 0.23 -18.64 -3.84
N PRO A 5 1.10 -17.72 -3.37
CA PRO A 5 0.99 -17.20 -2.00
C PRO A 5 -0.37 -16.52 -1.79
N PRO A 6 -0.89 -16.55 -0.55
CA PRO A 6 -2.15 -15.88 -0.22
C PRO A 6 -2.06 -14.40 -0.59
N ARG A 7 -3.14 -13.87 -1.16
CA ARG A 7 -3.26 -12.43 -1.39
C ARG A 7 -3.52 -11.73 -0.06
N LYS A 8 -3.23 -10.43 -0.03
CA LYS A 8 -3.51 -9.55 1.09
C LYS A 8 -4.30 -8.37 0.59
N THR A 9 -5.22 -7.88 1.43
CA THR A 9 -5.93 -6.65 1.09
C THR A 9 -5.00 -5.45 1.22
N VAL A 10 -5.31 -4.36 0.54
CA VAL A 10 -4.55 -3.11 0.66
C VAL A 10 -4.57 -2.59 2.09
N GLY A 11 -5.68 -2.75 2.81
CA GLY A 11 -5.79 -2.41 4.23
C GLY A 11 -4.79 -3.19 5.10
N GLU A 12 -4.69 -4.51 4.91
CA GLU A 12 -3.69 -5.33 5.61
C GLU A 12 -2.26 -4.89 5.25
N LEU A 13 -2.01 -4.60 3.98
CA LEU A 13 -0.70 -4.14 3.52
C LEU A 13 -0.34 -2.79 4.12
N LYS A 14 -1.25 -1.81 4.18
CA LYS A 14 -1.01 -0.53 4.87
C LYS A 14 -0.50 -0.75 6.29
N THR A 15 -1.15 -1.62 7.06
CA THR A 15 -0.73 -1.95 8.42
C THR A 15 0.69 -2.54 8.45
N ILE A 16 1.00 -3.48 7.55
CA ILE A 16 2.33 -4.10 7.47
C ILE A 16 3.40 -3.07 7.12
N PHE A 17 3.19 -2.26 6.07
CA PHE A 17 4.16 -1.22 5.68
C PHE A 17 4.39 -0.21 6.82
N VAL A 18 3.34 0.15 7.57
CA VAL A 18 3.48 1.01 8.75
C VAL A 18 4.30 0.34 9.85
N MET A 19 4.08 -0.94 10.12
CA MET A 19 4.92 -1.71 11.05
C MET A 19 6.38 -1.81 10.60
N MET A 20 6.64 -1.72 9.29
CA MET A 20 7.98 -1.73 8.70
C MET A 20 8.62 -0.33 8.63
N GLY A 21 8.01 0.68 9.26
CA GLY A 21 8.58 2.02 9.39
C GLY A 21 8.07 3.06 8.39
N CYS A 22 7.16 2.67 7.48
CA CYS A 22 6.47 3.66 6.65
C CYS A 22 5.40 4.41 7.46
N GLU A 23 4.96 5.53 6.92
CA GLU A 23 3.84 6.31 7.44
C GLU A 23 2.70 6.29 6.43
N LEU A 24 1.47 6.12 6.93
CA LEU A 24 0.27 6.37 6.14
C LEU A 24 -0.06 7.86 6.23
N ARG A 25 -0.01 8.56 5.10
CA ARG A 25 -0.28 9.99 5.02
C ARG A 25 -1.40 10.27 4.02
N GLU A 26 -2.02 11.43 4.17
CA GLU A 26 -3.08 11.92 3.29
C GLU A 26 -2.65 13.24 2.67
N LEU A 27 -2.87 13.40 1.36
CA LEU A 27 -2.86 14.70 0.71
C LEU A 27 -4.31 15.15 0.47
N PRO A 28 -4.62 16.44 0.66
CA PRO A 28 -5.85 16.98 0.12
C PRO A 28 -5.80 16.80 -1.40
N GLY A 29 -6.71 16.00 -1.94
CA GLY A 29 -6.81 15.82 -3.37
C GLY A 29 -7.33 17.09 -4.03
N LEU A 30 -6.91 17.30 -5.27
CA LEU A 30 -7.40 18.39 -6.11
C LEU A 30 -8.82 18.13 -6.64
N LEU A 31 -9.28 16.88 -6.55
CA LEU A 31 -10.62 16.46 -6.97
C LEU A 31 -11.56 16.51 -5.78
N VAL A 32 -12.75 17.06 -6.00
CA VAL A 32 -13.85 17.01 -5.03
C VAL A 32 -14.72 15.77 -5.31
N ASP A 33 -15.29 15.19 -4.27
CA ASP A 33 -16.34 14.20 -4.39
C ASP A 33 -17.67 14.84 -4.84
N GLU A 34 -18.71 14.02 -5.04
CA GLU A 34 -20.05 14.49 -5.45
C GLU A 34 -20.70 15.45 -4.44
N GLY A 35 -20.23 15.45 -3.18
CA GLY A 35 -20.65 16.37 -2.13
C GLY A 35 -19.83 17.66 -2.07
N GLY A 36 -18.87 17.86 -2.98
CA GLY A 36 -17.99 19.02 -3.00
C GLY A 36 -16.86 18.98 -1.97
N SER A 37 -16.66 17.84 -1.28
CA SER A 37 -15.58 17.68 -0.31
C SER A 37 -14.30 17.23 -1.03
N PRO A 38 -13.12 17.80 -0.71
CA PRO A 38 -11.87 17.35 -1.31
C PRO A 38 -11.63 15.86 -1.04
N ARG A 39 -11.50 15.06 -2.10
CA ARG A 39 -11.17 13.65 -1.98
C ARG A 39 -9.77 13.54 -1.39
N LYS A 40 -9.61 12.81 -0.30
CA LYS A 40 -8.28 12.57 0.26
C LYS A 40 -7.55 11.50 -0.53
N ILE A 41 -6.28 11.74 -0.83
CA ILE A 41 -5.41 10.77 -1.48
C ILE A 41 -4.48 10.19 -0.42
N SER A 42 -4.68 8.91 -0.08
CA SER A 42 -3.79 8.17 0.81
C SER A 42 -2.51 7.75 0.07
N TYR A 43 -1.38 7.80 0.76
CA TYR A 43 -0.10 7.31 0.27
C TYR A 43 0.73 6.73 1.41
N LEU A 44 1.57 5.74 1.09
CA LEU A 44 2.64 5.28 1.98
C LEU A 44 3.88 6.14 1.75
N PHE A 45 4.49 6.59 2.83
CA PHE A 45 5.71 7.40 2.82
C PHE A 45 6.79 6.72 3.66
N ASN A 46 8.00 6.56 3.14
CA ASN A 46 9.14 6.12 3.95
C ASN A 46 9.94 7.36 4.42
N PRO A 47 9.95 7.69 5.73
CA PRO A 47 10.68 8.84 6.24
C PRO A 47 12.22 8.69 6.16
N GLU A 48 12.75 7.48 6.06
CA GLU A 48 14.20 7.25 6.02
C GLU A 48 14.83 7.69 4.69
N ASN A 49 14.10 7.54 3.58
CA ASN A 49 14.60 7.85 2.24
C ASN A 49 13.72 8.85 1.47
N GLY A 50 12.61 9.30 2.05
CA GLY A 50 11.68 10.27 1.45
C GLY A 50 10.85 9.70 0.29
N ALA A 51 10.89 8.40 0.03
CA ALA A 51 10.13 7.78 -1.05
C ALA A 51 8.64 7.63 -0.69
N PHE A 52 7.79 7.56 -1.71
CA PHE A 52 6.37 7.37 -1.52
C PHE A 52 5.70 6.53 -2.62
N VAL A 53 4.56 5.94 -2.26
CA VAL A 53 3.66 5.19 -3.14
C VAL A 53 2.23 5.70 -2.94
N SER A 54 1.58 6.12 -4.03
CA SER A 54 0.15 6.47 -4.03
C SER A 54 -0.70 5.22 -3.84
N LEU A 55 -1.78 5.36 -3.06
CA LEU A 55 -2.80 4.33 -2.89
C LEU A 55 -4.14 4.77 -3.52
N SER A 56 -4.14 5.83 -4.34
CA SER A 56 -5.35 6.41 -4.97
C SER A 56 -6.19 5.43 -5.77
N ASP A 57 -5.53 4.42 -6.32
CA ASP A 57 -6.10 3.49 -7.29
C ASP A 57 -6.64 2.22 -6.62
N PHE A 58 -6.57 2.13 -5.29
CA PHE A 58 -6.89 0.94 -4.53
C PHE A 58 -7.88 1.21 -3.40
N SER A 59 -8.84 0.31 -3.19
CA SER A 59 -9.68 0.31 -1.98
C SER A 59 -9.07 -0.58 -0.90
N ASP A 60 -9.40 -0.35 0.37
CA ASP A 60 -8.78 -1.07 1.50
C ASP A 60 -9.13 -2.56 1.54
N ASP A 61 -10.27 -2.94 0.98
CA ASP A 61 -10.75 -4.30 0.83
C ASP A 61 -10.23 -5.00 -0.44
N GLU A 62 -9.56 -4.26 -1.33
CA GLU A 62 -9.02 -4.82 -2.58
C GLU A 62 -7.81 -5.73 -2.34
N GLU A 63 -7.87 -6.96 -2.83
CA GLU A 63 -6.73 -7.86 -2.89
C GLU A 63 -5.85 -7.58 -4.11
N ILE A 64 -4.61 -7.18 -3.89
CA ILE A 64 -3.69 -6.85 -5.00
C ILE A 64 -2.66 -7.96 -5.27
N PRO A 65 -2.21 -8.13 -6.53
CA PRO A 65 -1.16 -9.09 -6.86
C PRO A 65 0.16 -8.79 -6.15
N TRP A 66 0.89 -9.81 -5.72
CA TRP A 66 2.23 -9.66 -5.11
C TRP A 66 3.26 -8.94 -5.99
N GLY A 67 3.05 -8.89 -7.32
CA GLY A 67 3.88 -8.08 -8.20
C GLY A 67 3.74 -6.57 -7.94
N VAL A 68 2.53 -6.12 -7.59
CA VAL A 68 2.25 -4.73 -7.19
C VAL A 68 2.91 -4.44 -5.85
N VAL A 69 2.71 -5.34 -4.87
CA VAL A 69 3.34 -5.24 -3.53
C VAL A 69 4.86 -5.16 -3.64
N HIS A 70 5.47 -6.00 -4.47
CA HIS A 70 6.93 -5.95 -4.71
C HIS A 70 7.39 -4.65 -5.38
N GLY A 71 6.53 -4.04 -6.21
CA GLY A 71 6.76 -2.70 -6.72
C GLY A 71 6.79 -1.65 -5.61
N TRP A 72 5.90 -1.77 -4.61
CA TRP A 72 5.84 -0.89 -3.46
C TRP A 72 7.06 -1.08 -2.55
N GLU A 73 7.43 -2.32 -2.23
CA GLU A 73 8.62 -2.68 -1.44
C GLU A 73 9.88 -2.03 -2.03
N ARG A 74 10.12 -2.24 -3.34
CA ARG A 74 11.27 -1.65 -4.05
C ARG A 74 11.24 -0.13 -4.03
N ARG A 75 10.07 0.48 -4.25
CA ARG A 75 9.95 1.94 -4.34
C ARG A 75 10.12 2.61 -2.98
N LEU A 76 9.60 2.00 -1.92
CA LEU A 76 9.75 2.47 -0.55
C LEU A 76 11.11 2.09 0.04
N GLY A 77 11.88 1.22 -0.61
CA GLY A 77 13.18 0.78 -0.14
C GLY A 77 13.09 -0.04 1.15
N ILE A 78 12.04 -0.84 1.30
CA ILE A 78 11.85 -1.73 2.45
C ILE A 78 12.14 -3.18 2.07
N ASP A 79 12.43 -4.00 3.07
CA ASP A 79 12.60 -5.44 2.88
C ASP A 79 11.29 -6.11 2.40
N PRO A 80 11.39 -7.24 1.66
CA PRO A 80 10.20 -7.94 1.19
C PRO A 80 9.33 -8.47 2.32
N ILE A 81 8.02 -8.30 2.20
CA ILE A 81 7.04 -8.83 3.16
C ILE A 81 7.04 -10.37 3.08
N PRO A 82 7.16 -11.08 4.21
CA PRO A 82 7.04 -12.53 4.22
C PRO A 82 5.66 -12.98 3.73
N LYS A 83 5.65 -13.83 2.69
CA LYS A 83 4.42 -14.26 2.01
C LYS A 83 3.67 -15.39 2.74
N GLY A 84 4.21 -15.87 3.86
CA GLY A 84 3.82 -17.13 4.49
C GLY A 84 4.17 -18.34 3.61
N SER A 85 4.36 -19.50 4.23
CA SER A 85 4.27 -20.76 3.47
C SER A 85 2.78 -21.07 3.29
N PRO A 86 2.33 -21.56 2.12
CA PRO A 86 0.99 -22.14 2.04
C PRO A 86 0.99 -23.37 2.96
N ASN A 87 0.16 -23.33 4.02
CA ASN A 87 -0.17 -24.52 4.78
C ASN A 87 -0.90 -25.53 3.89
#